data_AF-A0A3Q9FDB1-F1
#
_entry.id   AF-A0A3Q9FDB1-F1
#
_cell.length_a   1.000
_cell.length_b   1.000
_cell.length_c   1.000
_cell.angle_alpha   90.00
_cell.angle_beta   90.00
_cell.angle_gamma   90.00
#
_symmetry.space_group_name_H-M   'P 1'
#
loop_
_entity.id
_entity.type
_entity.pdbx_description
1 polymer ?
#
loop_
_entity_poly.entity_id
_entity_poly.type
_entity_poly.pdbx_seq_one_letter_code
_entity_poly.pdbx_strand_id
1 'polypeptide(L)'
;MTTIYDTIVWLQSNASAEQFPIVAFSADTDMATMGWVSLTSTDRPEIVVTQVTAEEFRAIAEGTDGYLAVEHRVNAALERSDLKCSWLARVEEAGSNVAGGSFQTFREAYRPPKLFFRDILHDDSLAQEVGRTTRSEFEHDGGKVIVLQ
;
A
#
# COMPACT_ATOMS: atom_id res chain seq x y z
N MET A 1 2.03 18.40 -13.85
CA MET A 1 2.79 17.34 -13.18
C MET A 1 1.79 16.28 -12.77
N THR A 2 1.92 15.05 -13.28
CA THR A 2 1.09 13.94 -12.83
C THR A 2 1.55 13.55 -11.43
N THR A 3 0.69 13.71 -10.43
CA THR A 3 1.00 13.33 -9.05
C THR A 3 1.06 11.82 -8.96
N ILE A 4 2.20 11.27 -8.52
CA ILE A 4 2.40 9.82 -8.49
C ILE A 4 1.61 9.10 -7.38
N TYR A 5 0.91 9.85 -6.53
CA TYR A 5 0.17 9.37 -5.35
C TYR A 5 -1.30 9.84 -5.36
N ASP A 6 -1.92 9.86 -6.54
CA ASP A 6 -3.32 10.30 -6.70
C ASP A 6 -4.36 9.20 -6.38
N THR A 7 -3.97 7.93 -6.39
CA THR A 7 -4.89 6.82 -6.07
C THR A 7 -4.74 6.39 -4.62
N ILE A 8 -5.85 6.41 -3.88
CA ILE A 8 -5.98 5.85 -2.54
C ILE A 8 -6.67 4.49 -2.65
N VAL A 9 -6.03 3.46 -2.12
CA VAL A 9 -6.57 2.10 -2.02
C VAL A 9 -7.09 1.89 -0.61
N TRP A 10 -8.36 1.50 -0.48
CA TRP A 10 -8.94 1.14 0.79
C TRP A 10 -8.72 -0.35 1.05
N LEU A 11 -8.02 -0.65 2.14
CA LEU A 11 -7.81 -1.99 2.63
C LEU A 11 -8.75 -2.26 3.80
N GLN A 12 -9.28 -3.48 3.89
CA GLN A 12 -10.05 -3.95 5.03
C GLN A 12 -9.25 -4.99 5.82
N SER A 13 -9.18 -4.82 7.14
CA SER A 13 -8.63 -5.81 8.07
C SER A 13 -9.47 -7.07 8.06
N ASN A 14 -8.83 -8.23 7.95
CA ASN A 14 -9.49 -9.53 8.12
C ASN A 14 -9.86 -9.83 9.58
N ALA A 15 -9.29 -9.10 10.55
CA ALA A 15 -9.51 -9.32 11.97
C ALA A 15 -10.67 -8.46 12.54
N SER A 16 -10.81 -7.19 12.11
CA SER A 16 -11.80 -6.26 12.69
C SER A 16 -12.85 -5.71 11.71
N ALA A 17 -12.79 -6.07 10.42
CA ALA A 17 -13.60 -5.46 9.35
C ALA A 17 -13.44 -3.93 9.18
N GLU A 18 -12.58 -3.30 9.99
CA GLU A 18 -12.19 -1.91 9.86
C GLU A 18 -11.38 -1.70 8.59
N GLN A 19 -11.46 -0.48 8.06
CA GLN A 19 -10.78 -0.11 6.82
C GLN A 19 -9.72 0.95 7.10
N PHE A 20 -8.63 0.89 6.34
CA PHE A 20 -7.59 1.89 6.36
C PHE A 20 -7.09 2.17 4.92
N PRO A 21 -6.77 3.43 4.61
CA PRO A 21 -6.33 3.81 3.28
C PRO A 21 -4.82 3.63 3.12
N ILE A 22 -4.35 3.30 1.92
CA ILE A 22 -2.94 3.38 1.53
C ILE A 22 -2.82 4.08 0.17
N VAL A 23 -1.65 4.59 -0.18
CA VAL A 23 -1.43 5.16 -1.52
C VAL A 23 -0.99 4.07 -2.49
N ALA A 24 -1.61 4.05 -3.67
CA ALA A 24 -1.05 3.36 -4.83
C ALA A 24 -0.20 4.35 -5.64
N PHE A 25 1.09 4.02 -5.77
CA PHE A 25 2.02 4.81 -6.56
C PHE A 25 1.92 4.45 -8.05
N SER A 26 1.79 5.44 -8.92
CA SER A 26 1.68 5.25 -10.37
C SER A 26 2.38 6.36 -11.14
N ALA A 27 3.20 5.97 -12.11
CA ALA A 27 3.89 6.89 -13.01
C ALA A 27 4.20 6.21 -14.36
N ASP A 28 4.66 6.98 -15.34
CA ASP A 28 5.00 6.46 -16.68
C ASP A 28 6.18 5.48 -16.67
N THR A 29 7.03 5.54 -15.64
CA THR A 29 8.17 4.64 -15.47
C THR A 29 8.27 4.21 -14.02
N ASP A 30 8.69 2.97 -13.79
CA ASP A 30 8.89 2.42 -12.43
C ASP A 30 9.85 3.28 -11.62
N MET A 31 10.91 3.79 -12.27
CA MET A 31 11.90 4.68 -11.66
C MET A 31 11.31 5.94 -11.03
N ALA A 32 10.18 6.45 -11.54
CA ALA A 32 9.54 7.63 -10.99
C ALA A 32 8.77 7.36 -9.68
N THR A 33 8.41 6.10 -9.41
CA THR A 33 7.79 5.67 -8.15
C THR A 33 8.77 4.96 -7.22
N MET A 34 9.94 4.59 -7.72
CA MET A 34 10.96 3.87 -6.97
C MET A 34 11.39 4.66 -5.72
N GLY A 35 11.38 3.97 -4.57
CA GLY A 35 11.76 4.54 -3.29
C GLY A 35 10.68 5.37 -2.60
N TRP A 36 9.49 5.53 -3.21
CA TRP A 36 8.36 6.12 -2.50
C TRP A 36 7.62 5.09 -1.65
N VAL A 37 7.15 5.53 -0.49
CA VAL A 37 6.37 4.72 0.45
C VAL A 37 5.30 5.59 1.09
N SER A 38 4.22 4.95 1.56
CA SER A 38 3.16 5.61 2.32
C SER A 38 3.01 4.96 3.69
N LEU A 39 2.79 5.80 4.69
CA LEU A 39 2.47 5.42 6.06
C LEU A 39 1.07 5.93 6.38
N THR A 40 0.29 5.11 7.05
CA THR A 40 -1.10 5.43 7.41
C THR A 40 -1.20 5.56 8.91
N SER A 41 -1.87 6.61 9.36
CA SER A 41 -2.17 6.80 10.77
C SER A 41 -3.22 5.79 11.24
N THR A 42 -2.97 5.12 12.37
CA THR A 42 -3.98 4.30 13.04
C THR A 42 -4.99 5.13 13.83
N ASP A 43 -4.68 6.41 14.08
CA ASP A 43 -5.46 7.27 14.99
C ASP A 43 -6.30 8.31 14.23
N ARG A 44 -5.95 8.61 12.98
CA ARG A 44 -6.52 9.71 12.18
C ARG A 44 -6.66 9.29 10.71
N PRO A 45 -7.59 9.90 9.95
CA PRO A 45 -7.71 9.65 8.52
C PRO A 45 -6.59 10.37 7.75
N GLU A 46 -5.36 9.91 7.92
CA GLU A 46 -4.17 10.58 7.40
C GLU A 46 -3.16 9.59 6.82
N ILE A 47 -2.58 9.97 5.68
CA ILE A 47 -1.51 9.25 5.00
C ILE A 47 -0.31 10.19 4.86
N VAL A 48 0.86 9.72 5.24
CA VAL A 48 2.14 10.37 5.02
C VAL A 48 2.87 9.66 3.89
N VAL A 49 3.17 10.38 2.83
CA VAL A 49 3.98 9.92 1.70
C VAL A 49 5.40 10.44 1.88
N THR A 50 6.39 9.57 1.76
CA THR A 50 7.80 9.96 1.89
C THR A 50 8.69 9.12 0.97
N GLN A 51 9.95 9.52 0.85
CA GLN A 51 10.99 8.71 0.24
C GLN A 51 11.74 7.92 1.31
N VAL A 52 12.08 6.69 0.98
CA VAL A 52 12.97 5.87 1.80
C VAL A 52 14.41 6.33 1.61
N THR A 53 15.24 6.17 2.64
CA THR A 53 16.69 6.34 2.52
C THR A 53 17.30 5.19 1.71
N ALA A 54 18.55 5.36 1.26
CA ALA A 54 19.27 4.29 0.57
C ALA A 54 19.46 3.02 1.43
N GLU A 55 19.59 3.19 2.75
CA GLU A 55 19.72 2.07 3.70
C GLU A 55 18.39 1.35 3.87
N GLU A 56 17.30 2.11 4.09
CA GLU A 56 15.94 1.57 4.16
C GLU A 56 15.55 0.84 2.88
N PHE A 57 15.87 1.41 1.71
CA PHE A 57 15.59 0.79 0.41
C PHE A 57 16.26 -0.58 0.27
N ARG A 58 17.54 -0.70 0.68
CA ARG A 58 18.25 -1.98 0.64
C ARG A 58 17.64 -2.99 1.60
N ALA A 59 17.30 -2.56 2.81
CA ALA A 59 16.67 -3.43 3.80
C ALA A 59 15.28 -3.92 3.36
N ILE A 60 14.49 -3.10 2.65
CA ILE A 60 13.21 -3.51 2.04
C ILE A 60 13.43 -4.65 1.03
N ALA A 61 14.52 -4.62 0.27
CA ALA A 61 14.82 -5.68 -0.70
C ALA A 61 15.17 -7.02 -0.04
N GLU A 62 15.65 -6.99 1.21
CA GLU A 62 16.05 -8.18 1.98
C GLU A 62 14.93 -8.71 2.89
N GLY A 63 13.93 -7.89 3.21
CA GLY A 63 12.81 -8.27 4.07
C GLY A 63 11.94 -7.09 4.52
N THR A 64 11.25 -7.25 5.65
CA THR A 64 10.29 -6.25 6.15
C THR A 64 10.92 -5.17 7.03
N ASP A 65 12.16 -5.39 7.49
CA ASP A 65 12.84 -4.50 8.45
C ASP A 65 13.01 -3.08 7.90
N GLY A 66 13.19 -2.93 6.60
CA GLY A 66 13.27 -1.62 5.97
C GLY A 66 11.97 -0.81 6.10
N TYR A 67 10.79 -1.45 6.04
CA TYR A 67 9.52 -0.77 6.29
C TYR A 67 9.38 -0.32 7.75
N LEU A 68 9.83 -1.15 8.70
CA LEU A 68 9.82 -0.82 10.12
C LEU A 68 10.80 0.34 10.45
N ALA A 69 11.96 0.37 9.78
CA ALA A 69 12.91 1.48 9.91
C ALA A 69 12.30 2.79 9.40
N VAL A 70 11.58 2.77 8.28
CA VAL A 70 10.81 3.92 7.78
C VAL A 70 9.77 4.37 8.79
N GLU A 71 8.97 3.44 9.34
CA GLU A 71 8.00 3.77 10.39
C GLU A 71 8.66 4.51 11.55
N HIS A 72 9.75 3.95 12.09
CA HIS A 72 10.47 4.55 13.21
C HIS A 72 10.98 5.95 12.87
N ARG A 73 11.63 6.14 11.71
CA ARG A 73 12.16 7.43 11.28
C ARG A 73 11.06 8.47 11.12
N VAL A 74 9.99 8.15 10.41
CA VAL A 74 8.91 9.11 10.12
C VAL A 74 8.15 9.46 11.40
N ASN A 75 7.85 8.48 12.25
CA ASN A 75 7.24 8.72 13.54
C ASN A 75 8.14 9.59 14.44
N ALA A 76 9.44 9.31 14.51
CA ALA A 76 10.38 10.14 15.26
C ALA A 76 10.45 11.58 14.73
N ALA A 77 10.49 11.76 13.41
CA ALA A 77 10.54 13.08 12.77
C ALA A 77 9.27 13.91 13.00
N LEU A 78 8.12 13.25 13.19
CA LEU A 78 6.82 13.88 13.42
C LEU A 78 6.36 13.83 14.88
N GLU A 79 7.20 13.36 15.80
CA GLU A 79 6.88 13.17 17.23
C GLU A 79 5.62 12.31 17.46
N ARG A 80 5.53 11.19 16.74
CA ARG A 80 4.35 10.30 16.68
C ARG A 80 4.73 8.84 16.92
N SER A 81 3.73 7.95 16.91
CA SER A 81 3.92 6.50 16.98
C SER A 81 2.86 5.68 16.23
N ASP A 82 1.87 6.35 15.65
CA ASP A 82 0.67 5.80 15.03
C ASP A 82 0.80 5.60 13.52
N LEU A 83 1.88 6.07 12.89
CA LEU A 83 2.09 5.92 11.45
C LEU A 83 2.67 4.54 11.13
N LYS A 84 1.97 3.76 10.30
CA LYS A 84 2.33 2.39 9.95
C LYS A 84 2.45 2.19 8.45
N CYS A 85 3.45 1.41 8.03
CA CYS A 85 3.62 0.96 6.66
C CYS A 85 2.75 -0.28 6.42
N SER A 86 2.05 -0.31 5.30
CA SER A 86 1.44 -1.53 4.77
C SER A 86 2.18 -1.95 3.50
N TRP A 87 2.51 -3.23 3.40
CA TRP A 87 3.21 -3.81 2.25
C TRP A 87 2.52 -5.10 1.81
N LEU A 88 2.78 -5.54 0.59
CA LEU A 88 2.27 -6.80 0.08
C LEU A 88 2.91 -7.96 0.84
N ALA A 89 2.11 -8.72 1.60
CA ALA A 89 2.57 -9.78 2.47
C ALA A 89 2.33 -11.18 1.88
N ARG A 90 1.27 -11.35 1.09
CA ARG A 90 0.94 -12.62 0.45
C ARG A 90 0.18 -12.40 -0.85
N VAL A 91 0.47 -13.26 -1.83
CA VAL A 91 -0.28 -13.36 -3.08
C VAL A 91 -0.88 -14.75 -3.14
N GLU A 92 -2.19 -14.85 -3.32
CA GLU A 92 -2.86 -16.10 -3.62
C GLU A 92 -3.25 -16.11 -5.10
N GLU A 93 -2.59 -16.97 -5.86
CA GLU A 93 -2.92 -17.19 -7.27
C GLU A 93 -4.34 -17.75 -7.40
N ALA A 94 -5.15 -17.11 -8.23
CA ALA A 94 -6.45 -17.65 -8.58
C ALA A 94 -6.22 -18.73 -9.64
N GLY A 95 -6.21 -20.00 -9.20
CA GLY A 95 -5.92 -21.15 -10.05
C GLY A 95 -6.70 -21.11 -11.36
N SER A 96 -5.98 -20.93 -12.47
CA SER A 96 -6.51 -21.15 -13.83
C SER A 96 -5.37 -21.63 -14.72
N ASN A 97 -5.08 -22.92 -14.63
CA ASN A 97 -4.12 -23.57 -15.52
C ASN A 97 -4.78 -23.79 -16.89
N VAL A 98 -4.96 -22.73 -17.68
CA VAL A 98 -5.47 -22.81 -19.05
C VAL A 98 -4.33 -23.25 -19.97
N ALA A 99 -3.81 -24.45 -19.75
CA ALA A 99 -2.79 -25.03 -20.61
C ALA A 99 -3.41 -25.29 -22.01
N GLY A 100 -2.91 -24.58 -23.03
CA GLY A 100 -3.27 -24.83 -24.44
C GLY A 100 -4.51 -24.11 -24.97
N GLY A 101 -5.10 -23.17 -24.23
CA GLY A 101 -6.24 -22.36 -24.69
C GLY A 101 -5.85 -21.14 -25.52
N SER A 102 -6.79 -20.62 -26.31
CA SER A 102 -6.62 -19.33 -27.03
C SER A 102 -6.57 -18.15 -26.05
N PHE A 103 -6.07 -16.99 -26.48
CA PHE A 103 -6.08 -15.75 -25.67
C PHE A 103 -7.50 -15.36 -25.21
N GLN A 104 -8.52 -15.67 -26.01
CA GLN A 104 -9.92 -15.45 -25.63
C GLN A 104 -10.34 -16.35 -24.47
N THR A 105 -9.99 -17.64 -24.52
CA THR A 105 -10.21 -18.61 -23.44
C THR A 105 -9.49 -18.19 -22.16
N PHE A 106 -8.26 -17.66 -22.29
CA PHE A 106 -7.53 -17.09 -21.16
C PHE A 106 -8.28 -15.91 -20.54
N ARG A 107 -8.76 -14.94 -21.34
CA ARG A 107 -9.52 -13.79 -20.80
C ARG A 107 -10.81 -14.17 -20.08
N GLU A 108 -11.51 -15.19 -20.56
CA GLU A 108 -12.76 -15.68 -19.96
C GLU A 108 -12.51 -16.40 -18.63
N ALA A 109 -11.45 -17.21 -18.56
CA ALA A 109 -11.08 -18.00 -17.39
C ALA A 109 -10.23 -17.23 -16.38
N TYR A 110 -9.58 -16.13 -16.80
CA TYR A 110 -8.67 -15.38 -15.94
C TYR A 110 -9.41 -14.87 -14.70
N ARG A 111 -8.76 -15.10 -13.57
CA ARG A 111 -9.11 -14.51 -12.29
C ARG A 111 -7.86 -13.82 -11.79
N PRO A 112 -7.94 -12.53 -11.43
CA PRO A 112 -6.79 -11.85 -10.86
C PRO A 112 -6.40 -12.53 -9.54
N PRO A 113 -5.10 -12.54 -9.20
CA PRO A 113 -4.66 -13.06 -7.91
C PRO A 113 -5.24 -12.21 -6.79
N LYS A 114 -5.45 -12.84 -5.63
CA LYS A 114 -5.81 -12.11 -4.42
C LYS A 114 -4.53 -11.60 -3.76
N LEU A 115 -4.50 -10.30 -3.54
CA LEU A 115 -3.40 -9.62 -2.84
C LEU A 115 -3.77 -9.43 -1.38
N PHE A 116 -2.86 -9.80 -0.50
CA PHE A 116 -2.97 -9.60 0.94
C PHE A 116 -1.83 -8.72 1.40
N PHE A 117 -2.19 -7.67 2.10
CA PHE A 117 -1.27 -6.68 2.63
C PHE A 117 -1.11 -6.88 4.14
N ARG A 118 -0.01 -6.36 4.70
CA ARG A 118 0.11 -6.22 6.15
C ARG A 118 -1.07 -5.39 6.68
N ASP A 119 -1.73 -5.92 7.68
CA ASP A 119 -2.72 -5.20 8.47
C ASP A 119 -2.02 -4.25 9.45
N ILE A 120 -2.37 -2.96 9.41
CA ILE A 120 -1.77 -1.96 10.30
C ILE A 120 -2.46 -1.89 11.67
N LEU A 121 -3.63 -2.53 11.80
CA LEU A 121 -4.46 -2.51 13.00
C LEU A 121 -4.21 -3.74 13.88
N HIS A 122 -3.78 -4.86 13.28
CA HIS A 122 -3.53 -6.13 13.95
C HIS A 122 -2.29 -6.82 13.36
N ASP A 123 -1.21 -6.95 14.14
CA ASP A 123 0.09 -7.42 13.64
C ASP A 123 0.07 -8.87 13.10
N ASP A 124 -0.81 -9.73 13.61
CA ASP A 124 -0.95 -11.14 13.19
C ASP A 124 -2.05 -11.36 12.12
N SER A 125 -2.50 -10.28 11.48
CA SER A 125 -3.59 -10.28 10.50
C SER A 125 -3.11 -9.81 9.11
N LEU A 126 -3.99 -9.98 8.13
CA LEU A 126 -3.82 -9.48 6.78
C LEU A 126 -4.99 -8.58 6.41
N ALA A 127 -4.74 -7.67 5.49
CA ALA A 127 -5.76 -6.80 4.92
C ALA A 127 -5.90 -7.02 3.41
N GLN A 128 -7.09 -6.74 2.88
CA GLN A 128 -7.40 -6.92 1.47
C GLN A 128 -8.01 -5.65 0.88
N GLU A 129 -7.73 -5.40 -0.40
CA GLU A 129 -8.36 -4.29 -1.12
C GLU A 129 -9.88 -4.49 -1.21
N VAL A 130 -10.61 -3.45 -0.80
CA VAL A 130 -12.08 -3.39 -0.88
C VAL A 130 -12.58 -2.24 -1.76
N GLY A 131 -11.72 -1.28 -2.09
CA GLY A 131 -12.09 -0.16 -2.96
C GLY A 131 -10.93 0.76 -3.29
N ARG A 132 -11.19 1.72 -4.18
CA ARG A 132 -10.27 2.78 -4.57
C ARG A 132 -11.00 4.10 -4.67
N THR A 133 -10.29 5.18 -4.36
CA THR A 133 -10.76 6.56 -4.51
C THR A 133 -9.59 7.43 -4.97
N THR A 134 -9.88 8.62 -5.49
CA THR A 134 -8.85 9.62 -5.77
C THR A 134 -8.39 10.30 -4.48
N ARG A 135 -7.21 10.89 -4.49
CA ARG A 135 -6.72 11.75 -3.41
C ARG A 135 -7.70 12.88 -3.13
N SER A 136 -8.25 13.48 -4.17
CA SER A 136 -9.19 14.61 -4.04
C SER A 136 -10.47 14.21 -3.32
N GLU A 137 -11.01 13.02 -3.61
CA GLU A 137 -12.18 12.47 -2.91
C GLU A 137 -11.83 12.13 -1.45
N PHE A 138 -10.69 11.48 -1.20
CA PHE A 138 -10.23 11.21 0.16
C PHE A 138 -10.07 12.48 1.00
N GLU A 139 -9.48 13.54 0.43
CA GLU A 139 -9.34 14.84 1.11
C GLU A 139 -10.68 15.56 1.28
N HIS A 140 -11.61 15.41 0.33
CA HIS A 140 -12.97 15.93 0.44
C HIS A 140 -13.73 15.30 1.62
N ASP A 141 -13.54 13.99 1.86
CA ASP A 141 -14.17 13.24 2.94
C ASP A 141 -13.46 13.44 4.32
N GLY A 142 -12.54 14.41 4.41
CA GLY A 142 -11.85 14.78 5.63
C GLY A 142 -10.52 14.06 5.86
N GLY A 143 -10.10 13.23 4.91
CA GLY A 143 -8.77 12.64 4.87
C GLY A 143 -7.67 13.69 4.63
N LYS A 144 -6.42 13.31 4.92
CA LYS A 144 -5.25 14.16 4.65
C LYS A 144 -4.11 13.37 4.06
N VAL A 145 -3.53 13.87 2.97
CA VAL A 145 -2.28 13.33 2.40
C VAL A 145 -1.17 14.35 2.60
N ILE A 146 -0.16 13.98 3.38
CA ILE A 146 1.00 14.81 3.69
C ILE A 146 2.21 14.25 2.94
N VAL A 147 2.99 15.12 2.32
CA VAL A 147 4.28 14.72 1.71
C VAL A 147 5.40 15.18 2.63
N LEU A 148 6.18 14.22 3.14
CA LEU A 148 7.35 14.46 3.97
C LEU A 148 8.61 14.21 3.15
N GLN A 149 9.40 15.27 2.94
CA GLN A 149 10.67 15.24 2.22
C GLN A 149 11.86 15.20 3.17
#